data_AF-A0A818RL23-F1
#
_entry.id   AF-A0A818RL23-F1
#
_cell.length_a   1.000
_cell.length_b   1.000
_cell.length_c   1.000
_cell.angle_alpha   90.00
_cell.angle_beta   90.00
_cell.angle_gamma   90.00
#
_symmetry.space_group_name_H-M   'P 1'
#
loop_
_entity.id
_entity.type
_entity.pdbx_description
1 polymer ?
#
loop_
_entity_poly.entity_id
_entity_poly.type
_entity_poly.pdbx_seq_one_letter_code
_entity_poly.pdbx_strand_id
1 'polypeptide(L)'
;MESGDNHSEVQTCLNEIELCKKYSVATNFVVLLSHRYGSRPTPANIRASVFELLHEIVRSDPNQNDDAQLLSQSYQLDTNRVPAAYVLRSISSILPNIISSNTEEMKQADKEWKKINNRIRTCLRQAAVTEKEILKGILSGSDANQRTLCFFREIEDIHDHLSASKVSKYIDLHYSNDGQPIIDDEAENLLNRLKYKSISSVLQSNNIFSYKVRWKADGINRCVKSRVMVGSDSLQHEVLEHAIPCKTYVAKFHGRTDVLHKVRHLI
;
A
#
# COMPACT_ATOMS: atom_id res chain seq x y z
N MET A 1 16.39 7.20 -9.31
CA MET A 1 17.27 6.32 -8.51
C MET A 1 17.35 6.77 -7.04
N GLU A 2 17.41 8.07 -6.74
CA GLU A 2 17.51 8.59 -5.36
C GLU A 2 16.31 8.26 -4.44
N SER A 3 15.08 8.20 -4.97
CA SER A 3 13.87 7.98 -4.16
C SER A 3 13.84 6.60 -3.48
N GLY A 4 14.35 5.58 -4.18
CA GLY A 4 14.46 4.20 -3.67
C GLY A 4 15.62 3.97 -2.72
N ASP A 5 16.73 4.71 -2.91
CA ASP A 5 17.88 4.65 -2.00
C ASP A 5 17.54 5.20 -0.60
N ASN A 6 16.70 6.24 -0.54
CA ASN A 6 16.35 6.95 0.70
C ASN A 6 15.03 6.48 1.34
N HIS A 7 14.39 5.42 0.83
CA HIS A 7 13.13 4.88 1.37
C HIS A 7 12.00 5.92 1.48
N SER A 8 11.96 6.85 0.53
CA SER A 8 11.14 8.06 0.59
C SER A 8 9.77 7.92 -0.08
N GLU A 9 9.49 6.78 -0.73
CA GLU A 9 8.30 6.58 -1.56
C GLU A 9 7.01 6.72 -0.73
N VAL A 10 6.96 6.04 0.42
CA VAL A 10 5.83 6.10 1.36
C VAL A 10 5.61 7.52 1.85
N GLN A 11 6.69 8.22 2.23
CA GLN A 11 6.58 9.59 2.74
C GLN A 11 6.09 10.56 1.66
N THR A 12 6.52 10.35 0.41
CA THR A 12 6.07 11.14 -0.75
C THR A 12 4.58 10.93 -0.98
N CYS A 13 4.11 9.68 -0.99
CA CYS A 13 2.69 9.34 -1.08
C CYS A 13 1.87 10.00 0.04
N LEU A 14 2.34 9.90 1.29
CA LEU A 14 1.68 10.51 2.44
C LEU A 14 1.61 12.04 2.35
N ASN A 15 2.66 12.70 1.86
CA ASN A 15 2.66 14.14 1.69
C ASN A 15 1.67 14.57 0.60
N GLU A 16 1.60 13.82 -0.51
CA GLU A 16 0.64 14.07 -1.58
C GLU A 16 -0.80 13.94 -1.07
N ILE A 17 -1.09 12.91 -0.25
CA ILE A 17 -2.40 12.74 0.39
C ILE A 17 -2.78 13.98 1.21
N GLU A 18 -1.85 14.51 2.02
CA GLU A 18 -2.10 15.72 2.82
C GLU A 18 -2.33 16.96 1.95
N LEU A 19 -1.60 17.09 0.83
CA LEU A 19 -1.82 18.17 -0.14
C LEU A 19 -3.20 18.04 -0.80
N CYS A 20 -3.59 16.84 -1.24
CA CYS A 20 -4.92 16.58 -1.79
C CYS A 20 -6.02 16.93 -0.77
N LYS A 21 -5.82 16.61 0.51
CA LYS A 21 -6.74 16.99 1.57
C LYS A 21 -6.88 18.49 1.73
N LYS A 22 -5.76 19.20 1.70
CA LYS A 22 -5.70 20.65 1.89
C LYS A 22 -6.35 21.43 0.74
N TYR A 23 -6.17 20.99 -0.50
CA TYR A 23 -6.54 21.79 -1.68
C TYR A 23 -7.77 21.29 -2.45
N SER A 24 -8.20 20.04 -2.28
CA SER A 24 -9.38 19.52 -2.99
C SER A 24 -10.68 20.03 -2.37
N VAL A 25 -11.63 20.42 -3.22
CA VAL A 25 -12.85 21.12 -2.78
C VAL A 25 -14.02 20.16 -2.45
N ALA A 26 -14.02 18.95 -3.00
CA ALA A 26 -15.13 17.98 -2.85
C ALA A 26 -14.65 16.60 -2.39
N THR A 27 -14.36 15.69 -3.32
CA THR A 27 -13.75 14.39 -3.01
C THR A 27 -12.23 14.54 -3.07
N ASN A 28 -11.54 14.09 -2.04
CA ASN A 28 -10.08 14.13 -1.98
C ASN A 28 -9.43 12.74 -1.93
N PHE A 29 -10.23 11.68 -1.75
CA PHE A 29 -9.72 10.32 -1.65
C PHE A 29 -10.72 9.29 -2.19
N VAL A 30 -10.24 8.36 -3.02
CA VAL A 30 -11.03 7.21 -3.49
C VAL A 30 -10.23 5.96 -3.17
N VAL A 31 -10.86 5.03 -2.45
CA VAL A 31 -10.26 3.78 -2.02
C VAL A 31 -10.76 2.66 -2.91
N LEU A 32 -9.84 1.96 -3.56
CA LEU A 32 -10.12 0.85 -4.45
C LEU A 32 -9.46 -0.39 -3.86
N LEU A 33 -10.26 -1.35 -3.38
CA LEU A 33 -9.75 -2.59 -2.80
C LEU A 33 -10.37 -3.81 -3.48
N SER A 34 -9.56 -4.85 -3.65
CA SER A 34 -9.97 -6.14 -4.20
C SER A 34 -9.46 -7.27 -3.30
N HIS A 35 -8.65 -8.20 -3.81
CA HIS A 35 -8.14 -9.36 -3.05
C HIS A 35 -6.64 -9.26 -2.74
N ARG A 36 -6.01 -8.16 -3.17
CA ARG A 36 -4.59 -7.87 -2.95
C ARG A 36 -4.47 -6.80 -1.86
N TYR A 37 -3.70 -7.09 -0.83
CA TYR A 37 -3.24 -6.14 0.16
C TYR A 37 -2.10 -5.28 -0.39
N GLY A 38 -1.15 -5.90 -1.11
CA GLY A 38 -0.06 -5.21 -1.78
C GLY A 38 1.24 -5.13 -0.96
N SER A 39 2.14 -4.24 -1.38
CA SER A 39 3.49 -4.16 -0.83
C SER A 39 3.50 -3.67 0.61
N ARG A 40 4.29 -4.34 1.46
CA ARG A 40 4.60 -3.94 2.84
C ARG A 40 6.03 -3.41 2.91
N PRO A 41 6.27 -2.12 2.60
CA PRO A 41 7.61 -1.54 2.64
C PRO A 41 8.14 -1.53 4.07
N THR A 42 9.46 -1.59 4.18
CA THR A 42 10.16 -1.50 5.46
C THR A 42 9.96 -0.09 6.01
N PRO A 43 9.56 0.07 7.28
CA PRO A 43 9.27 1.40 7.81
C PRO A 43 10.51 2.30 7.79
N ALA A 44 10.49 3.37 6.99
CA ALA A 44 11.63 4.29 6.94
C ALA A 44 11.87 5.01 8.28
N ASN A 45 10.83 5.13 9.12
CA ASN A 45 10.91 5.81 10.41
C ASN A 45 10.12 5.03 11.47
N ILE A 46 10.74 4.80 12.63
CA ILE A 46 10.14 4.11 13.78
C ILE A 46 10.40 4.97 15.02
N ARG A 47 9.36 5.26 15.81
CA ARG A 47 9.52 6.02 17.06
C ARG A 47 10.55 5.32 17.96
N ALA A 48 11.45 6.08 18.60
CA ALA A 48 12.54 5.54 19.40
C ALA A 48 12.07 4.49 20.40
N SER A 49 11.05 4.83 21.20
CA SER A 49 10.47 3.93 22.19
C SER A 49 9.94 2.60 21.61
N VAL A 50 9.49 2.59 20.35
CA VAL A 50 8.97 1.38 19.69
C VAL A 50 10.12 0.57 19.13
N PHE A 51 11.10 1.23 18.50
CA PHE A 51 12.28 0.56 17.97
C PHE A 51 13.08 -0.13 19.07
N GLU A 52 13.30 0.54 20.20
CA GLU A 52 14.03 0.01 21.34
C GLU A 52 13.37 -1.25 21.91
N LEU A 53 12.03 -1.23 22.07
CA LEU A 53 11.26 -2.39 22.51
C LEU A 53 11.39 -3.57 21.54
N LEU A 54 11.24 -3.32 20.23
CA LEU A 54 11.39 -4.37 19.22
C LEU A 54 12.80 -4.93 19.19
N HIS A 55 13.79 -4.06 19.28
CA HIS A 55 15.20 -4.45 19.30
C HIS A 55 15.52 -5.31 20.52
N GLU A 56 14.95 -5.00 21.69
CA GLU A 56 15.08 -5.81 22.91
C GLU A 56 14.42 -7.19 22.75
N ILE A 57 13.24 -7.26 22.15
CA ILE A 57 12.55 -8.53 21.87
C ILE A 57 13.40 -9.41 20.95
N VAL A 58 13.92 -8.86 19.85
CA VAL A 58 14.75 -9.59 18.88
C VAL A 58 16.07 -10.03 19.52
N ARG A 59 16.70 -9.16 20.32
CA ARG A 59 17.95 -9.47 21.02
C ARG A 59 17.79 -10.56 22.09
N SER A 60 16.60 -10.67 22.68
CA SER A 60 16.32 -11.65 23.74
C SER A 60 16.16 -13.08 23.22
N ASP A 61 15.96 -13.28 21.92
CA ASP A 61 15.96 -14.60 21.28
C ASP A 61 17.40 -15.00 20.89
N PRO A 62 17.98 -16.05 21.50
CA PRO A 62 19.35 -16.51 21.21
C PRO A 62 19.57 -16.87 19.73
N ASN A 63 18.51 -17.23 19.01
CA ASN A 63 18.59 -17.61 17.59
C ASN A 63 18.56 -16.41 16.64
N GLN A 64 18.33 -15.19 17.15
CA GLN A 64 18.16 -13.97 16.34
C GLN A 64 19.21 -12.88 16.64
N ASN A 65 20.34 -13.24 17.25
CA ASN A 65 21.39 -12.27 17.59
C ASN A 65 21.91 -11.51 16.34
N ASP A 66 22.06 -12.21 15.22
CA ASP A 66 22.45 -11.60 13.94
C ASP A 66 21.41 -10.62 13.41
N ASP A 67 20.12 -10.85 13.69
CA ASP A 67 19.02 -9.97 13.28
C ASP A 67 18.96 -8.69 14.13
N ALA A 68 19.23 -8.78 15.43
CA ALA A 68 19.36 -7.60 16.29
C ALA A 68 20.51 -6.70 15.83
N GLN A 69 21.66 -7.30 15.51
CA GLN A 69 22.79 -6.56 14.94
C GLN A 69 22.43 -5.93 13.59
N LEU A 70 21.72 -6.66 12.72
CA LEU A 70 21.25 -6.14 11.44
C LEU A 70 20.36 -4.92 11.61
N LEU A 71 19.41 -4.95 12.55
CA LEU A 71 18.56 -3.80 12.86
C LEU A 71 19.37 -2.58 13.32
N SER A 72 20.31 -2.79 14.24
CA SER A 72 21.23 -1.73 14.72
C SER A 72 22.08 -1.12 13.61
N GLN A 73 22.50 -1.92 12.63
CA GLN A 73 23.28 -1.42 11.48
C GLN A 73 22.41 -0.70 10.45
N SER A 74 21.14 -1.09 10.34
CA SER A 74 20.21 -0.58 9.33
C SER A 74 19.54 0.73 9.75
N TYR A 75 19.36 0.96 11.04
CA TYR A 75 18.68 2.16 11.55
C TYR A 75 19.61 3.05 12.37
N GLN A 76 19.40 4.36 12.27
CA GLN A 76 20.12 5.37 13.04
C GLN A 76 19.15 6.23 13.85
N LEU A 77 19.46 6.48 15.12
CA LEU A 77 18.67 7.37 15.97
C LEU A 77 18.81 8.82 15.48
N ASP A 78 17.67 9.44 15.22
CA ASP A 78 17.52 10.87 14.93
C ASP A 78 16.82 11.55 16.11
N THR A 79 17.60 12.24 16.94
CA THR A 79 17.12 13.01 18.08
C THR A 79 16.64 14.41 17.72
N ASN A 80 16.85 14.86 16.47
CA ASN A 80 16.33 16.16 16.01
C ASN A 80 14.83 16.11 15.72
N ARG A 81 14.26 14.89 15.60
CA ARG A 81 12.82 14.70 15.47
C ARG A 81 12.13 14.72 16.82
N VAL A 82 10.91 15.25 16.83
CA VAL A 82 10.05 15.30 18.00
C VAL A 82 8.73 14.57 17.70
N PRO A 83 8.49 13.38 18.30
CA PRO A 83 9.39 12.62 19.17
C PRO A 83 10.58 12.00 18.40
N ALA A 84 11.66 11.67 19.12
CA ALA A 84 12.84 11.03 18.55
C ALA A 84 12.48 9.72 17.84
N ALA A 85 13.19 9.41 16.75
CA ALA A 85 12.89 8.26 15.90
C ALA A 85 14.16 7.62 15.34
N TYR A 86 14.14 6.31 15.16
CA TYR A 86 15.11 5.60 14.36
C TYR A 86 14.72 5.70 12.88
N VAL A 87 15.67 6.13 12.05
CA VAL A 87 15.54 6.32 10.61
C VAL A 87 16.33 5.24 9.89
N LEU A 88 15.69 4.58 8.91
CA LEU A 88 16.33 3.59 8.05
C LEU A 88 17.41 4.29 7.22
N ARG A 89 18.66 3.81 7.29
CA ARG A 89 19.79 4.34 6.52
C ARG A 89 19.59 4.07 5.04
N SER A 90 20.23 4.88 4.19
CA SER A 90 20.18 4.67 2.75
C SER A 90 20.74 3.31 2.35
N ILE A 91 20.23 2.74 1.27
CA ILE A 91 20.71 1.43 0.79
C ILE A 91 22.18 1.53 0.42
N SER A 92 22.60 2.60 -0.22
CA SER A 92 23.99 2.92 -0.57
C SER A 92 24.91 3.02 0.64
N SER A 93 24.40 3.42 1.81
CA SER A 93 25.19 3.43 3.05
C SER A 93 25.39 2.03 3.64
N ILE A 94 24.52 1.08 3.32
CA ILE A 94 24.60 -0.32 3.78
C ILE A 94 25.36 -1.17 2.74
N LEU A 95 25.10 -0.91 1.45
CA LEU A 95 25.65 -1.60 0.29
C LEU A 95 26.08 -0.55 -0.77
N PRO A 96 27.32 -0.04 -0.69
CA PRO A 96 27.82 1.00 -1.60
C PRO A 96 27.75 0.60 -3.09
N ASN A 97 27.87 -0.69 -3.39
CA ASN A 97 27.87 -1.21 -4.76
C ASN A 97 26.50 -1.11 -5.46
N ILE A 98 25.43 -0.74 -4.76
CA ILE A 98 24.10 -0.58 -5.38
C ILE A 98 24.04 0.62 -6.35
N ILE A 99 24.95 1.57 -6.20
CA ILE A 99 25.13 2.70 -7.12
C ILE A 99 26.35 2.51 -8.04
N SER A 100 26.93 1.31 -8.09
CA SER A 100 28.09 1.03 -8.96
C SER A 100 27.72 1.21 -10.43
N SER A 101 28.63 1.81 -11.20
CA SER A 101 28.54 1.87 -12.66
C SER A 101 28.67 0.48 -13.31
N ASN A 102 29.15 -0.52 -12.57
CA ASN A 102 29.22 -1.90 -13.01
C ASN A 102 27.87 -2.61 -12.79
N THR A 103 27.23 -2.99 -13.89
CA THR A 103 25.92 -3.65 -13.91
C THR A 103 25.86 -4.94 -13.08
N GLU A 104 26.93 -5.74 -13.05
CA GLU A 104 26.92 -7.02 -12.33
C GLU A 104 27.08 -6.82 -10.81
N GLU A 105 27.92 -5.88 -10.38
CA GLU A 105 28.04 -5.49 -8.98
C GLU A 105 26.72 -4.89 -8.47
N MET A 106 26.08 -4.05 -9.27
CA MET A 106 24.77 -3.46 -8.96
C MET A 106 23.70 -4.54 -8.79
N LYS A 107 23.61 -5.50 -9.72
CA LYS A 107 22.66 -6.63 -9.61
C LYS A 107 22.91 -7.49 -8.39
N GLN A 108 24.18 -7.77 -8.08
CA GLN A 108 24.54 -8.54 -6.90
C GLN A 108 24.18 -7.78 -5.62
N ALA A 109 24.45 -6.48 -5.56
CA ALA A 109 24.05 -5.62 -4.45
C ALA A 109 22.52 -5.56 -4.28
N ASP A 110 21.74 -5.46 -5.36
CA ASP A 110 20.27 -5.51 -5.32
C ASP A 110 19.76 -6.85 -4.76
N LYS A 111 20.38 -7.97 -5.16
CA LYS A 111 20.05 -9.30 -4.63
C LYS A 111 20.35 -9.41 -3.14
N GLU A 112 21.49 -8.88 -2.68
CA GLU A 112 21.84 -8.86 -1.26
C GLU A 112 20.93 -7.92 -0.46
N TRP A 113 20.59 -6.75 -1.02
CA TRP A 113 19.63 -5.84 -0.41
C TRP A 113 18.27 -6.51 -0.21
N LYS A 114 17.76 -7.23 -1.21
CA LYS A 114 16.49 -7.98 -1.10
C LYS A 114 16.52 -8.97 0.07
N LYS A 115 17.63 -9.66 0.31
CA LYS A 115 17.79 -10.57 1.46
C LYS A 115 17.79 -9.82 2.79
N ILE A 116 18.60 -8.76 2.90
CA ILE A 116 18.67 -7.91 4.10
C ILE A 116 17.30 -7.32 4.43
N ASN A 117 16.66 -6.72 3.42
CA ASN A 117 15.38 -6.07 3.56
C ASN A 117 14.28 -7.04 4.00
N ASN A 118 14.30 -8.29 3.49
CA ASN A 118 13.37 -9.33 3.94
C ASN A 118 13.60 -9.71 5.42
N ARG A 119 14.85 -9.81 5.87
CA ARG A 119 15.15 -10.08 7.29
C ARG A 119 14.68 -8.95 8.20
N ILE A 120 14.99 -7.71 7.84
CA ILE A 120 14.53 -6.51 8.57
C ILE A 120 13.00 -6.50 8.64
N ARG A 121 12.31 -6.76 7.53
CA ARG A 121 10.84 -6.85 7.50
C ARG A 121 10.32 -7.91 8.44
N THR A 122 10.90 -9.10 8.45
CA THR A 122 10.51 -10.20 9.35
C THR A 122 10.63 -9.79 10.82
N CYS A 123 11.74 -9.14 11.20
CA CYS A 123 11.94 -8.65 12.57
C CYS A 123 10.90 -7.58 12.95
N LEU A 124 10.55 -6.71 11.99
CA LEU A 124 9.65 -5.60 12.19
C LEU A 124 8.18 -5.93 11.88
N ARG A 125 7.82 -7.20 11.64
CA ARG A 125 6.43 -7.60 11.35
C ARG A 125 5.44 -7.13 12.42
N GLN A 126 5.85 -7.15 13.68
CA GLN A 126 5.02 -6.66 14.80
C GLN A 126 4.84 -5.13 14.80
N ALA A 127 5.74 -4.41 14.13
CA ALA A 127 5.72 -2.95 14.02
C ALA A 127 5.01 -2.47 12.76
N ALA A 128 4.60 -3.37 11.85
CA ALA A 128 4.32 -3.06 10.46
C ALA A 128 3.28 -1.92 10.31
N VAL A 129 3.77 -0.84 9.68
CA VAL A 129 3.16 0.48 9.57
C VAL A 129 2.30 0.64 8.30
N THR A 130 2.15 -0.39 7.48
CA THR A 130 1.60 -0.26 6.11
C THR A 130 0.13 0.17 6.06
N GLU A 131 -0.63 -0.07 7.12
CA GLU A 131 -2.00 0.47 7.23
C GLU A 131 -2.01 2.01 7.28
N LYS A 132 -0.92 2.66 7.70
CA LYS A 132 -0.89 4.11 7.94
C LYS A 132 -1.14 4.97 6.72
N GLU A 133 -0.93 4.52 5.48
CA GLU A 133 -1.24 5.35 4.31
C GLU A 133 -2.74 5.48 4.09
N ILE A 134 -3.42 4.33 4.04
CA ILE A 134 -4.88 4.27 3.91
C ILE A 134 -5.51 4.86 5.17
N LEU A 135 -4.96 4.56 6.34
CA LEU A 135 -5.47 5.12 7.59
C LEU A 135 -5.16 6.61 7.75
N LYS A 136 -4.05 7.15 7.26
CA LYS A 136 -3.83 8.59 7.30
C LYS A 136 -4.67 9.29 6.24
N GLY A 137 -4.85 8.69 5.06
CA GLY A 137 -5.78 9.16 4.02
C GLY A 137 -7.24 9.17 4.46
N ILE A 138 -7.70 8.10 5.13
CA ILE A 138 -9.08 7.94 5.58
C ILE A 138 -9.31 8.51 6.99
N LEU A 139 -8.46 8.19 7.98
CA LEU A 139 -8.72 8.44 9.40
C LEU A 139 -8.35 9.85 9.91
N SER A 140 -7.59 10.67 9.19
CA SER A 140 -7.06 11.93 9.77
C SER A 140 -7.97 13.16 9.65
N GLY A 141 -9.15 13.05 9.02
CA GLY A 141 -10.08 14.18 8.85
C GLY A 141 -11.43 13.97 9.54
N SER A 142 -11.93 14.96 10.27
CA SER A 142 -13.31 14.99 10.80
C SER A 142 -14.38 14.93 9.69
N ASP A 143 -13.97 15.11 8.43
CA ASP A 143 -14.77 15.13 7.21
C ASP A 143 -14.48 13.93 6.29
N ALA A 144 -13.78 12.89 6.78
CA ALA A 144 -13.45 11.69 6.00
C ALA A 144 -14.66 11.13 5.26
N ASN A 145 -15.79 11.03 5.97
CA ASN A 145 -17.05 10.53 5.43
C ASN A 145 -17.74 11.47 4.42
N GLN A 146 -17.31 12.73 4.30
CA GLN A 146 -17.85 13.66 3.29
C GLN A 146 -17.03 13.67 2.01
N ARG A 147 -15.75 13.28 2.10
CA ARG A 147 -14.76 13.46 1.02
C ARG A 147 -14.12 12.18 0.52
N THR A 148 -14.46 11.03 1.11
CA THR A 148 -13.91 9.72 0.76
C THR A 148 -14.99 8.77 0.26
N LEU A 149 -14.71 8.09 -0.84
CA LEU A 149 -15.51 6.96 -1.33
C LEU A 149 -14.68 5.69 -1.32
N CYS A 150 -15.31 4.57 -1.04
CA CYS A 150 -14.64 3.28 -0.95
C CYS A 150 -15.35 2.24 -1.81
N PHE A 151 -14.59 1.53 -2.64
CA PHE A 151 -15.07 0.51 -3.55
C PHE A 151 -14.37 -0.82 -3.27
N PHE A 152 -15.16 -1.83 -2.92
CA PHE A 152 -14.73 -3.21 -2.73
C PHE A 152 -15.16 -4.07 -3.92
N ARG A 153 -14.17 -4.58 -4.65
CA ARG A 153 -14.39 -5.59 -5.68
C ARG A 153 -14.17 -6.98 -5.09
N GLU A 154 -15.19 -7.82 -5.19
CA GLU A 154 -15.09 -9.23 -4.83
C GLU A 154 -14.98 -10.08 -6.10
N ILE A 155 -13.89 -10.82 -6.27
CA ILE A 155 -13.70 -11.80 -7.33
C ILE A 155 -14.11 -13.15 -6.74
N GLU A 156 -15.31 -13.63 -7.08
CA GLU A 156 -15.97 -14.75 -6.38
C GLU A 156 -15.16 -16.06 -6.44
N ASP A 157 -14.43 -16.27 -7.53
CA ASP A 157 -13.75 -17.50 -7.92
C ASP A 157 -12.22 -17.31 -7.97
N ILE A 158 -11.66 -16.33 -7.26
CA ILE A 158 -10.21 -16.04 -7.36
C ILE A 158 -9.34 -17.19 -6.85
N HIS A 159 -9.78 -17.90 -5.79
CA HIS A 159 -9.09 -19.06 -5.24
C HIS A 159 -9.09 -20.27 -6.18
N ASP A 160 -9.99 -20.32 -7.16
CA ASP A 160 -10.03 -21.37 -8.18
C ASP A 160 -9.03 -21.10 -9.33
N HIS A 161 -8.45 -19.91 -9.38
CA HIS A 161 -7.62 -19.42 -10.49
C HIS A 161 -6.18 -19.10 -10.10
N LEU A 162 -5.67 -19.66 -8.99
CA LEU A 162 -4.31 -19.38 -8.49
C LEU A 162 -3.18 -19.71 -9.47
N SER A 163 -3.43 -20.61 -10.42
CA SER A 163 -2.48 -20.96 -11.48
C SER A 163 -2.55 -20.04 -12.70
N ALA A 164 -3.51 -19.10 -12.75
CA ALA A 164 -3.64 -18.19 -13.88
C ALA A 164 -2.50 -17.16 -13.91
N SER A 165 -1.96 -16.87 -15.09
CA SER A 165 -0.74 -16.05 -15.26
C SER A 165 -0.81 -14.65 -14.65
N LYS A 166 -2.02 -14.09 -14.47
CA LYS A 166 -2.26 -12.73 -13.97
C LYS A 166 -2.82 -12.68 -12.55
N VAL A 167 -3.07 -13.82 -11.91
CA VAL A 167 -3.75 -13.87 -10.59
C VAL A 167 -2.95 -13.19 -9.49
N SER A 168 -1.62 -13.23 -9.54
CA SER A 168 -0.72 -12.52 -8.62
C SER A 168 -0.86 -10.99 -8.65
N LYS A 169 -1.56 -10.42 -9.65
CA LYS A 169 -1.92 -9.00 -9.67
C LYS A 169 -3.14 -8.69 -8.81
N TYR A 170 -3.96 -9.68 -8.48
CA TYR A 170 -5.25 -9.52 -7.82
C TYR A 170 -5.29 -10.13 -6.43
N ILE A 171 -4.37 -11.04 -6.08
CA ILE A 171 -4.19 -11.64 -4.76
C ILE A 171 -2.70 -11.77 -4.44
N ASP A 172 -2.33 -11.61 -3.18
CA ASP A 172 -0.95 -11.78 -2.73
C ASP A 172 -0.62 -13.27 -2.59
N LEU A 173 0.44 -13.70 -3.28
CA LEU A 173 0.89 -15.08 -3.35
C LEU A 173 2.37 -15.18 -3.00
N HIS A 174 2.74 -16.29 -2.40
CA HIS A 174 4.10 -16.79 -2.38
C HIS A 174 4.18 -18.11 -3.15
N TYR A 175 5.39 -18.58 -3.46
CA TYR A 175 5.58 -19.79 -4.25
C TYR A 175 6.34 -20.83 -3.44
N SER A 176 5.87 -22.07 -3.48
CA SER A 176 6.58 -23.21 -2.90
C SER A 176 7.90 -23.47 -3.65
N ASN A 177 8.74 -24.34 -3.10
CA ASN A 177 9.96 -24.79 -3.77
C ASN A 177 9.67 -25.45 -5.14
N ASP A 178 8.49 -26.05 -5.29
CA ASP A 178 8.02 -26.68 -6.52
C ASP A 178 7.31 -25.70 -7.47
N GLY A 179 7.36 -24.39 -7.17
CA GLY A 179 6.77 -23.33 -7.98
C GLY A 179 5.24 -23.25 -7.90
N GLN A 180 4.60 -23.94 -6.95
CA GLN A 180 3.16 -23.86 -6.77
C GLN A 180 2.76 -22.58 -6.02
N PRO A 181 1.73 -21.85 -6.48
CA PRO A 181 1.25 -20.66 -5.81
C PRO A 181 0.55 -21.03 -4.49
N ILE A 182 0.93 -20.34 -3.42
CA ILE A 182 0.32 -20.44 -2.09
C ILE A 182 -0.14 -19.04 -1.68
N ILE A 183 -1.32 -18.95 -1.08
CA ILE A 183 -1.88 -17.66 -0.63
C ILE A 183 -1.05 -17.11 0.53
N ASP A 184 -0.78 -15.81 0.51
CA ASP A 184 -0.20 -15.11 1.65
C ASP A 184 -1.30 -14.82 2.69
N ASP A 185 -1.51 -15.76 3.61
CA ASP A 185 -2.53 -15.66 4.66
C ASP A 185 -2.35 -14.40 5.54
N GLU A 186 -1.11 -13.95 5.74
CA GLU A 186 -0.85 -12.73 6.50
C GLU A 186 -1.41 -11.51 5.75
N ALA A 187 -1.15 -11.41 4.45
CA ALA A 187 -1.69 -10.35 3.60
C ALA A 187 -3.22 -10.38 3.54
N GLU A 188 -3.83 -11.56 3.41
CA GLU A 188 -5.29 -11.71 3.40
C GLU A 188 -5.91 -11.27 4.73
N ASN A 189 -5.32 -11.65 5.85
CA ASN A 189 -5.76 -11.23 7.19
C ASN A 189 -5.64 -9.72 7.40
N LEU A 190 -4.53 -9.12 6.95
CA LEU A 190 -4.34 -7.65 7.01
C LEU A 190 -5.38 -6.92 6.15
N LEU A 191 -5.67 -7.43 4.95
CA LEU A 191 -6.69 -6.87 4.07
C LEU A 191 -8.09 -6.95 4.68
N ASN A 192 -8.43 -8.08 5.30
CA ASN A 192 -9.71 -8.27 5.98
C ASN A 192 -9.87 -7.32 7.18
N ARG A 193 -8.81 -7.14 7.97
CA ARG A 193 -8.80 -6.13 9.05
C ARG A 193 -9.02 -4.72 8.50
N LEU A 194 -8.30 -4.35 7.45
CA LEU A 194 -8.44 -3.04 6.82
C LEU A 194 -9.87 -2.78 6.32
N LYS A 195 -10.44 -3.73 5.57
CA LYS A 195 -11.79 -3.62 5.00
C LYS A 195 -12.87 -3.53 6.08
N TYR A 196 -12.86 -4.49 7.02
CA TYR A 196 -14.02 -4.71 7.88
C TYR A 196 -13.91 -4.09 9.26
N LYS A 197 -12.69 -3.78 9.73
CA LYS A 197 -12.50 -3.07 11.00
C LYS A 197 -12.18 -1.61 10.74
N SER A 198 -11.10 -1.34 10.03
CA SER A 198 -10.55 0.02 9.98
C SER A 198 -11.37 0.96 9.11
N ILE A 199 -11.68 0.58 7.86
CA ILE A 199 -12.51 1.40 6.96
C ILE A 199 -13.94 1.54 7.51
N SER A 200 -14.56 0.42 7.92
CA SER A 200 -15.91 0.43 8.49
C SER A 200 -16.04 1.22 9.79
N SER A 201 -14.95 1.43 10.54
CA SER A 201 -14.97 2.27 11.75
C SER A 201 -15.03 3.77 11.47
N VAL A 202 -14.73 4.19 10.23
CA VAL A 202 -14.63 5.62 9.86
C VAL A 202 -15.60 6.02 8.76
N LEU A 203 -15.80 5.18 7.75
CA LEU A 203 -16.75 5.45 6.68
C LEU A 203 -18.11 4.84 7.01
N GLN A 204 -19.15 5.65 6.83
CA GLN A 204 -20.53 5.17 6.83
C GLN A 204 -20.78 4.26 5.62
N SER A 205 -21.74 3.35 5.77
CA SER A 205 -22.09 2.36 4.74
C SER A 205 -22.51 2.96 3.40
N ASN A 206 -23.03 4.18 3.39
CA ASN A 206 -23.39 4.91 2.16
C ASN A 206 -22.18 5.31 1.30
N ASN A 207 -20.96 5.30 1.87
CA ASN A 207 -19.72 5.60 1.17
C ASN A 207 -18.89 4.35 0.86
N ILE A 208 -19.41 3.17 1.20
CA ILE A 208 -18.76 1.88 0.94
C ILE A 208 -19.60 1.11 -0.09
N PHE A 209 -19.02 0.86 -1.25
CA PHE A 209 -19.69 0.18 -2.36
C PHE A 209 -19.02 -1.15 -2.63
N SER A 210 -19.78 -2.24 -2.52
CA SER A 210 -19.29 -3.59 -2.84
C SER A 210 -19.92 -4.10 -4.13
N TYR A 211 -19.13 -4.74 -4.98
CA TYR A 211 -19.62 -5.40 -6.18
C TYR A 211 -18.82 -6.66 -6.48
N LYS A 212 -19.51 -7.63 -7.10
CA LYS A 212 -18.95 -8.94 -7.41
C LYS A 212 -18.62 -9.07 -8.89
N VAL A 213 -17.53 -9.76 -9.18
CA VAL A 213 -17.08 -10.13 -10.53
C VAL A 213 -16.59 -11.57 -10.51
N ARG A 214 -16.48 -12.17 -11.69
CA ARG A 214 -15.86 -13.49 -11.88
C ARG A 214 -14.62 -13.40 -12.74
N TRP A 215 -13.69 -14.29 -12.48
CA TRP A 215 -12.48 -14.47 -13.26
C TRP A 215 -12.81 -14.88 -14.70
N LYS A 216 -11.96 -14.48 -15.64
CA LYS A 216 -12.04 -14.80 -17.07
C LYS A 216 -10.65 -15.21 -17.57
N ALA A 217 -10.59 -15.71 -18.80
CA ALA A 217 -9.37 -16.28 -19.39
C ALA A 217 -8.12 -15.37 -19.30
N ASP A 218 -8.30 -14.04 -19.30
CA ASP A 218 -7.19 -13.06 -19.22
C ASP A 218 -7.22 -12.18 -17.95
N GLY A 219 -7.90 -12.64 -16.89
CA GLY A 219 -8.14 -11.88 -15.66
C GLY A 219 -9.57 -11.35 -15.59
N ILE A 220 -9.78 -10.17 -15.01
CA ILE A 220 -11.12 -9.55 -14.94
C ILE A 220 -11.43 -8.83 -16.26
N ASN A 221 -12.67 -8.98 -16.77
CA ASN A 221 -13.10 -8.32 -18.01
C ASN A 221 -12.91 -6.80 -17.93
N ARG A 222 -12.16 -6.24 -18.88
CA ARG A 222 -12.04 -4.78 -19.06
C ARG A 222 -13.39 -4.23 -19.52
N CYS A 223 -14.16 -3.60 -18.62
CA CYS A 223 -15.41 -2.92 -19.01
C CYS A 223 -15.18 -1.65 -19.84
N VAL A 224 -13.93 -1.27 -20.14
CA VAL A 224 -13.63 -0.15 -21.03
C VAL A 224 -13.95 -0.60 -22.46
N LYS A 225 -15.11 -0.16 -22.99
CA LYS A 225 -15.38 -0.18 -24.43
C LYS A 225 -14.13 0.36 -25.13
N SER A 226 -13.53 -0.48 -25.96
CA SER A 226 -12.39 -0.24 -26.84
C SER A 226 -11.86 1.20 -26.93
N ARG A 227 -10.59 1.36 -26.51
CA ARG A 227 -9.63 2.45 -26.82
C ARG A 227 -9.90 3.82 -26.21
N VAL A 228 -9.28 4.04 -25.05
CA VAL A 228 -8.41 5.20 -24.88
C VAL A 228 -6.99 4.64 -24.80
N MET A 229 -6.14 5.00 -25.77
CA MET A 229 -4.70 4.69 -25.73
C MET A 229 -4.08 5.52 -24.60
N VAL A 230 -4.10 4.99 -23.39
CA VAL A 230 -3.30 5.53 -22.27
C VAL A 230 -2.14 4.55 -22.05
N GLY A 231 -0.95 5.11 -21.85
CA GLY A 231 0.33 4.38 -21.82
C GLY A 231 0.32 3.16 -20.90
N SER A 232 1.30 2.27 -21.12
CA SER A 232 1.40 0.91 -20.57
C SER A 232 1.66 0.83 -19.05
N ASP A 233 1.02 1.68 -18.26
CA ASP A 233 1.10 1.65 -16.80
C ASP A 233 -0.03 0.77 -16.24
N SER A 234 0.36 -0.25 -15.47
CA SER A 234 -0.56 -1.18 -14.80
C SER A 234 -1.48 -0.49 -13.79
N LEU A 235 -1.04 0.62 -13.19
CA LEU A 235 -1.82 1.37 -12.20
C LEU A 235 -3.02 2.07 -12.85
N GLN A 236 -2.84 2.61 -14.06
CA GLN A 236 -3.88 3.33 -14.79
C GLN A 236 -5.03 2.41 -15.24
N HIS A 237 -4.73 1.14 -15.49
CA HIS A 237 -5.73 0.15 -15.87
C HIS A 237 -6.67 -0.18 -14.70
N GLU A 238 -6.15 -0.34 -13.49
CA GLU A 238 -6.95 -0.60 -12.30
C GLU A 238 -7.86 0.59 -11.96
N VAL A 239 -7.32 1.82 -12.04
CA VAL A 239 -8.11 3.05 -11.84
C VAL A 239 -9.29 3.11 -12.82
N LEU A 240 -9.10 2.76 -14.10
CA LEU A 240 -10.17 2.75 -15.10
C LEU A 240 -11.23 1.67 -14.85
N GLU A 241 -10.83 0.49 -14.37
CA GLU A 241 -11.76 -0.59 -14.01
C GLU A 241 -12.69 -0.20 -12.87
N HIS A 242 -12.20 0.58 -11.91
CA HIS A 242 -13.01 1.14 -10.83
C HIS A 242 -13.78 2.40 -11.26
N ALA A 243 -13.23 3.21 -12.16
CA ALA A 243 -13.85 4.43 -12.65
C ALA A 243 -15.17 4.20 -13.40
N ILE A 244 -15.36 3.05 -14.06
CA ILE A 244 -16.60 2.73 -14.79
C ILE A 244 -17.78 2.45 -13.84
N PRO A 245 -17.63 1.57 -12.83
CA PRO A 245 -18.57 1.48 -11.71
C PRO A 245 -18.79 2.83 -11.04
N CYS A 246 -17.73 3.59 -10.75
CA CYS A 246 -17.84 4.93 -10.16
C CYS A 246 -18.67 5.86 -11.03
N LYS A 247 -18.42 5.94 -12.35
CA LYS A 247 -19.15 6.80 -13.30
C LYS A 247 -20.62 6.39 -13.41
N THR A 248 -20.89 5.08 -13.42
CA THR A 248 -22.25 4.54 -13.44
C THR A 248 -22.98 4.85 -12.12
N TYR A 249 -22.26 4.87 -11.01
CA TYR A 249 -22.78 5.24 -9.69
C TYR A 249 -22.97 6.76 -9.54
N VAL A 250 -22.03 7.57 -10.06
CA VAL A 250 -22.11 9.03 -10.13
C VAL A 250 -23.30 9.47 -11.00
N ALA A 251 -23.59 8.78 -12.10
CA ALA A 251 -24.79 9.00 -12.89
C ALA A 251 -26.10 8.68 -12.13
N LYS A 252 -26.03 7.83 -11.10
CA LYS A 252 -27.13 7.54 -10.16
C LYS A 252 -27.10 8.43 -8.90
N PHE A 253 -26.07 9.25 -8.72
CA PHE A 253 -25.90 10.18 -7.59
C PHE A 253 -26.80 11.41 -7.78
N HIS A 254 -28.12 11.18 -7.71
CA HIS A 254 -29.17 12.20 -7.68
C HIS A 254 -29.25 12.93 -6.32
N GLY A 255 -28.11 13.08 -5.61
CA GLY A 255 -28.12 13.32 -4.17
C GLY A 255 -27.82 14.74 -3.69
N ARG A 256 -27.34 15.66 -4.53
CA ARG A 256 -26.89 17.00 -4.06
C ARG A 256 -27.07 18.12 -5.08
N THR A 257 -28.16 18.10 -5.85
CA THR A 257 -28.50 19.17 -6.81
C THR A 257 -28.61 20.54 -6.13
N ASP A 258 -28.98 20.55 -4.85
CA ASP A 258 -29.09 21.71 -3.96
C ASP A 258 -27.72 22.35 -3.64
N VAL A 259 -26.66 21.55 -3.47
CA VAL A 259 -25.30 22.07 -3.24
C VAL A 259 -24.67 22.57 -4.54
N LEU A 260 -24.91 21.87 -5.66
CA LEU A 260 -24.46 22.32 -6.99
C LEU A 260 -25.11 23.65 -7.39
N HIS A 261 -26.37 23.89 -7.04
CA HIS A 261 -27.03 25.20 -7.23
C HIS A 261 -26.40 26.31 -6.40
N LYS A 262 -26.04 26.05 -5.13
CA LYS A 262 -25.38 27.04 -4.26
C LYS A 262 -23.99 27.44 -4.77
N VAL A 263 -23.24 26.50 -5.33
CA VAL A 263 -21.90 26.78 -5.90
C VAL A 263 -21.98 27.54 -7.24
N ARG A 264 -23.05 27.34 -8.02
CA ARG A 264 -23.25 28.03 -9.31
C ARG A 264 -23.47 29.54 -9.18
N HIS A 265 -23.83 30.03 -8.00
CA HIS A 265 -23.98 31.47 -7.73
C HIS A 265 -22.74 32.11 -7.10
N LEU A 266 -21.66 31.35 -6.93
CA LEU A 266 -20.38 31.81 -6.36
C LEU A 266 -19.25 31.86 -7.41
N ILE A 267 -19.58 31.63 -8.69
CA ILE A 267 -18.73 31.81 -9.86
C ILE A 267 -19.49 32.74 -10.81
#